data_AF-T5AB19-F1
#
_entry.id   AF-T5AB19-F1
#
_cell.length_a   1.000
_cell.length_b   1.000
_cell.length_c   1.000
_cell.angle_alpha   90.00
_cell.angle_beta   90.00
_cell.angle_gamma   90.00
#
_symmetry.space_group_name_H-M   'P 1'
#
loop_
_entity.id
_entity.type
_entity.pdbx_description
1 polymer ?
#
loop_
_entity_poly.entity_id
_entity_poly.type
_entity_poly.pdbx_seq_one_letter_code
_entity_poly.pdbx_strand_id
1 'polypeptide(L)'
;MKKFVRVTTEYALQNNTWQKFANPVVKQGKTVFPLDGAEQERLGVRWDYAGEVTSEEDQQVYHKFQLQANAGKVPAQVKNWRQANGGAHAVMATVFVKKDGTKEDVEERPRFD
;
A
#
# COMPACT_ATOMS: atom_id res chain seq x y z
N MET A 1 -0.61 11.51 -10.97
CA MET A 1 -0.66 10.65 -9.76
C MET A 1 -1.31 9.29 -9.98
N LYS A 2 -2.52 9.17 -10.54
CA LYS A 2 -3.17 7.86 -10.76
C LYS A 2 -2.28 6.81 -11.45
N LYS A 3 -1.59 7.18 -12.54
CA LYS A 3 -0.63 6.31 -13.25
C LYS A 3 0.55 5.88 -12.36
N PHE A 4 1.05 6.79 -11.53
CA PHE A 4 2.18 6.52 -10.63
C PHE A 4 1.79 5.53 -9.54
N VAL A 5 0.65 5.79 -8.88
CA VAL A 5 0.05 4.89 -7.89
C VAL A 5 -0.13 3.50 -8.48
N ARG A 6 -0.72 3.40 -9.68
CA ARG A 6 -0.92 2.12 -10.37
C ARG A 6 0.40 1.36 -10.59
N VAL A 7 1.43 2.00 -11.13
CA VAL A 7 2.74 1.36 -11.38
C VAL A 7 3.38 0.90 -10.07
N THR A 8 3.27 1.67 -8.99
CA THR A 8 3.81 1.29 -7.68
C THR A 8 3.03 0.16 -7.03
N THR A 9 1.71 0.08 -7.27
CA THR A 9 0.87 -1.05 -6.88
C THR A 9 1.24 -2.30 -7.67
N GLU A 10 1.33 -2.21 -8.99
CA GLU A 10 1.77 -3.31 -9.86
C GLU A 10 3.13 -3.86 -9.40
N TYR A 11 4.08 -2.96 -9.08
CA TYR A 11 5.39 -3.36 -8.54
C TYR A 11 5.29 -4.07 -7.18
N ALA A 12 4.38 -3.64 -6.30
CA ALA A 12 4.14 -4.29 -5.02
C ALA A 12 3.50 -5.68 -5.16
N LEU A 13 2.91 -6.00 -6.31
CA LEU A 13 2.29 -7.30 -6.59
C LEU A 13 3.20 -8.23 -7.39
N GLN A 14 4.39 -7.77 -7.81
CA GLN A 14 5.34 -8.60 -8.55
C GLN A 14 5.88 -9.76 -7.69
N ASN A 15 6.10 -10.90 -8.34
CA ASN A 15 6.67 -12.11 -7.75
C ASN A 15 5.87 -12.61 -6.54
N ASN A 16 6.53 -13.00 -5.45
CA ASN A 16 5.89 -13.47 -4.21
C ASN A 16 5.55 -12.33 -3.24
N THR A 17 5.64 -11.06 -3.66
CA THR A 17 5.38 -9.91 -2.78
C THR A 17 3.91 -9.85 -2.33
N TRP A 18 2.97 -10.33 -3.15
CA TRP A 18 1.54 -10.42 -2.81
C TRP A 18 1.29 -11.15 -1.47
N GLN A 19 2.15 -12.11 -1.11
CA GLN A 19 2.05 -12.85 0.16
C GLN A 19 2.17 -11.93 1.38
N LYS A 20 2.93 -10.84 1.27
CA LYS A 20 3.07 -9.84 2.35
C LYS A 20 1.78 -9.05 2.60
N PHE A 21 0.88 -9.04 1.62
CA PHE A 21 -0.41 -8.36 1.71
C PHE A 21 -1.53 -9.31 2.13
N ALA A 22 -1.50 -10.57 1.68
CA ALA A 22 -2.43 -11.60 2.14
C ALA A 22 -2.15 -12.04 3.59
N ASN A 23 -0.87 -12.02 4.01
CA ASN A 23 -0.40 -12.45 5.33
C ASN A 23 0.65 -11.46 5.89
N PRO A 24 0.25 -10.25 6.29
CA PRO A 24 1.19 -9.25 6.81
C PRO A 24 1.79 -9.69 8.15
N VAL A 25 3.12 -9.79 8.19
CA VAL A 25 3.88 -10.10 9.42
C VAL A 25 4.18 -8.83 10.24
N VAL A 26 4.04 -7.65 9.62
CA VAL A 26 4.32 -6.37 10.28
C VAL A 26 3.16 -5.95 11.18
N LYS A 27 3.46 -5.21 12.25
CA LYS A 27 2.43 -4.64 13.13
C LYS A 27 1.67 -3.51 12.43
N GLN A 28 0.45 -3.23 12.90
CA GLN A 28 -0.33 -2.07 12.47
C GLN A 28 0.51 -0.77 12.60
N GLY A 29 0.39 0.12 11.62
CA GLY A 29 1.15 1.36 11.50
C GLY A 29 2.58 1.19 10.97
N LYS A 30 2.96 0.00 10.51
CA LYS A 30 4.28 -0.27 9.93
C LYS A 30 4.21 -0.54 8.44
N THR A 31 5.31 -0.20 7.76
CA THR A 31 5.47 -0.44 6.33
C THR A 31 5.58 -1.92 6.03
N VAL A 32 4.79 -2.38 5.06
CA VAL A 32 4.79 -3.73 4.49
C VAL A 32 5.69 -3.77 3.27
N PHE A 33 5.63 -2.72 2.44
CA PHE A 33 6.34 -2.66 1.18
C PHE A 33 6.54 -1.22 0.66
N PRO A 34 7.70 -0.88 0.07
CA PRO A 34 8.95 -1.62 0.19
C PRO A 34 9.55 -1.45 1.59
N LEU A 35 10.27 -2.46 2.08
CA LEU A 35 10.95 -2.41 3.37
C LEU A 35 12.34 -1.76 3.28
N ASP A 36 12.98 -1.87 2.12
CA ASP A 36 14.32 -1.32 1.89
C ASP A 36 14.26 0.20 1.69
N GLY A 37 15.20 0.92 2.32
CA GLY A 37 15.26 2.37 2.28
C GLY A 37 15.54 2.92 0.87
N ALA A 38 16.44 2.28 0.11
CA ALA A 38 16.75 2.74 -1.24
C ALA A 38 15.56 2.51 -2.19
N GLU A 39 14.82 1.42 -2.03
CA GLU A 39 13.56 1.21 -2.74
C GLU A 39 12.48 2.23 -2.34
N GLN A 40 12.37 2.58 -1.06
CA GLN A 40 11.45 3.62 -0.60
C GLN A 40 11.81 5.00 -1.19
N GLU A 41 13.09 5.32 -1.33
CA GLU A 41 13.53 6.56 -2.00
C GLU A 41 13.25 6.52 -3.50
N ARG A 42 13.52 5.39 -4.16
CA ARG A 42 13.33 5.20 -5.59
C ARG A 42 11.86 5.25 -5.99
N LEU A 43 11.01 4.53 -5.27
CA LEU A 43 9.56 4.51 -5.50
C LEU A 43 8.88 5.74 -4.91
N GLY A 44 9.45 6.36 -3.88
CA GLY A 44 8.89 7.54 -3.22
C GLY A 44 7.58 7.30 -2.46
N VAL A 45 7.08 6.08 -2.38
CA VAL A 45 5.84 5.69 -1.70
C VAL A 45 6.05 4.41 -0.91
N ARG A 46 5.17 4.19 0.06
CA ARG A 46 5.15 2.99 0.91
C ARG A 46 3.72 2.55 1.18
N TRP A 47 3.52 1.24 1.28
CA TRP A 47 2.31 0.60 1.77
C TRP A 47 2.46 0.32 3.26
N ASP A 48 1.67 1.00 4.07
CA ASP A 48 1.62 0.79 5.51
C ASP A 48 0.41 -0.06 5.89
N TYR A 49 0.59 -1.01 6.80
CA TYR A 49 -0.48 -1.88 7.28
C TYR A 49 -1.36 -1.14 8.28
N ALA A 50 -2.65 -1.00 7.99
CA ALA A 50 -3.62 -0.27 8.81
C ALA A 50 -4.49 -1.20 9.69
N GLY A 51 -4.25 -2.51 9.66
CA GLY A 51 -4.94 -3.50 10.49
C GLY A 51 -5.97 -4.33 9.72
N GLU A 52 -6.72 -5.15 10.44
CA GLU A 52 -7.82 -5.94 9.89
C GLU A 52 -9.13 -5.14 9.94
N VAL A 53 -10.00 -5.36 8.96
CA VAL A 53 -11.38 -4.86 8.92
C VAL A 53 -12.30 -6.00 8.53
N THR A 54 -13.45 -6.08 9.19
CA THR A 54 -14.53 -7.00 8.78
C THR A 54 -15.45 -6.25 7.83
N SER A 55 -15.66 -6.79 6.64
CA SER A 55 -16.59 -6.23 5.66
C SER A 55 -18.02 -6.55 6.07
N GLU A 56 -18.88 -5.53 6.07
CA GLU A 56 -20.30 -5.72 6.40
C GLU A 56 -21.06 -6.45 5.28
N GLU A 57 -20.61 -6.33 4.04
CA GLU A 57 -21.27 -6.90 2.85
C GLU A 57 -21.19 -8.44 2.79
N ASP A 58 -20.02 -9.00 3.10
CA ASP A 58 -19.72 -10.42 2.95
C ASP A 58 -19.28 -11.10 4.26
N GLN A 59 -19.20 -10.34 5.37
CA GLN A 59 -18.76 -10.80 6.68
C GLN A 59 -17.34 -11.41 6.68
N GLN A 60 -16.52 -11.09 5.68
CA GLN A 60 -15.14 -11.57 5.57
C GLN A 60 -14.15 -10.57 6.18
N VAL A 61 -13.01 -11.09 6.62
CA VAL A 61 -11.91 -10.28 7.15
C VAL A 61 -10.95 -9.89 6.04
N TYR A 62 -10.62 -8.60 5.99
CA TYR A 62 -9.68 -8.02 5.05
C TYR A 62 -8.55 -7.31 5.79
N HIS A 63 -7.33 -7.40 5.27
CA HIS A 63 -6.21 -6.55 5.64
C HIS A 63 -6.34 -5.20 4.94
N LYS A 64 -6.33 -4.12 5.71
CA LYS A 64 -6.33 -2.74 5.21
C LYS A 64 -4.90 -2.25 5.06
N PHE A 65 -4.59 -1.67 3.90
CA PHE A 65 -3.30 -1.04 3.61
C PHE A 65 -3.50 0.39 3.12
N GLN A 66 -2.55 1.26 3.46
CA GLN A 66 -2.55 2.65 3.03
C GLN A 66 -1.28 2.95 2.24
N LEU A 67 -1.43 3.45 1.02
CA LEU A 67 -0.33 4.00 0.25
C LEU A 67 -0.04 5.40 0.75
N GLN A 68 1.17 5.65 1.25
CA GLN A 68 1.60 6.95 1.76
C GLN A 68 2.85 7.42 1.01
N ALA A 69 3.02 8.75 0.91
CA ALA A 69 4.27 9.32 0.39
C ALA A 69 5.43 9.00 1.34
N ASN A 70 6.56 8.55 0.81
CA ASN A 70 7.75 8.35 1.63
C ASN A 70 8.26 9.68 2.24
N ALA A 71 8.79 9.61 3.46
CA ALA A 71 9.52 10.72 4.06
C ALA A 71 10.93 10.82 3.45
N GLY A 72 11.54 12.00 3.48
CA GLY A 72 12.90 12.17 2.93
C GLY A 72 12.95 12.32 1.41
N LYS A 73 13.98 11.71 0.79
CA LYS A 73 14.32 11.82 -0.63
C LYS A 73 13.34 11.00 -1.47
N VAL A 74 12.62 11.65 -2.37
CA VAL A 74 11.61 11.03 -3.23
C VAL A 74 11.58 11.71 -4.61
N PRO A 75 11.02 11.08 -5.65
CA PRO A 75 10.82 11.73 -6.95
C PRO A 75 10.01 13.03 -6.82
N ALA A 76 10.32 14.02 -7.66
CA ALA A 76 9.72 15.36 -7.58
C ALA A 76 8.19 15.34 -7.62
N GLN A 77 7.59 14.44 -8.40
CA GLN A 77 6.14 14.28 -8.49
C GLN A 77 5.51 13.88 -7.13
N VAL A 78 6.14 12.95 -6.42
CA VAL A 78 5.70 12.53 -5.07
C VAL A 78 5.95 13.64 -4.07
N LYS A 79 7.09 14.32 -4.14
CA LYS A 79 7.40 15.46 -3.26
C LYS A 79 6.34 16.56 -3.37
N ASN A 80 5.99 16.95 -4.60
CA ASN A 80 5.00 18.00 -4.86
C ASN A 80 3.62 17.58 -4.38
N TRP A 81 3.22 16.33 -4.64
CA TRP A 81 1.96 15.79 -4.11
C TRP A 81 1.94 15.81 -2.58
N ARG A 82 3.01 15.32 -1.94
CA ARG A 82 3.15 15.27 -0.47
C ARG A 82 3.00 16.66 0.15
N GLN A 83 3.62 17.69 -0.45
CA GLN A 83 3.53 19.07 0.03
C GLN A 83 2.12 19.66 -0.09
N ALA A 84 1.38 19.29 -1.14
CA ALA A 84 0.02 19.77 -1.36
C ALA A 84 -1.07 19.02 -0.55
N ASN A 85 -0.78 17.83 -0.03
CA ASN A 85 -1.80 16.92 0.53
C ASN A 85 -1.61 16.58 2.01
N GLY A 86 -0.83 17.36 2.76
CA GLY A 86 -0.71 17.19 4.23
C GLY A 86 0.50 16.38 4.70
N GLY A 87 1.54 16.23 3.88
CA GLY A 87 2.82 15.68 4.31
C GLY A 87 2.95 14.17 4.17
N ALA A 88 3.94 13.58 4.85
CA ALA A 88 4.32 12.17 4.68
C ALA A 88 3.30 11.16 5.23
N HIS A 89 2.32 11.61 6.03
CA HIS A 89 1.22 10.79 6.53
C HIS A 89 -0.04 10.88 5.67
N ALA A 90 -0.01 11.65 4.59
CA ALA A 90 -1.11 11.74 3.64
C ALA A 90 -1.31 10.40 2.92
N VAL A 91 -2.54 9.89 2.98
CA VAL A 91 -2.94 8.64 2.32
C VAL A 91 -3.30 8.95 0.86
N MET A 92 -2.56 8.34 -0.06
CA MET A 92 -2.79 8.43 -1.51
C MET A 92 -3.88 7.47 -1.98
N ALA A 93 -3.96 6.30 -1.35
CA ALA A 93 -4.89 5.24 -1.68
C ALA A 93 -5.03 4.30 -0.48
N THR A 94 -6.22 3.73 -0.32
CA THR A 94 -6.48 2.62 0.59
C THR A 94 -6.75 1.36 -0.25
N VAL A 95 -6.31 0.21 0.25
CA VAL A 95 -6.53 -1.09 -0.38
C VAL A 95 -6.93 -2.10 0.69
N PHE A 96 -7.88 -2.96 0.33
CA PHE A 96 -8.32 -4.08 1.16
C PHE A 96 -7.95 -5.38 0.48
N VAL A 97 -7.21 -6.24 1.16
CA VAL A 97 -6.83 -7.57 0.65
C VAL A 97 -7.43 -8.62 1.56
N LYS A 98 -8.07 -9.63 0.99
CA LYS A 98 -8.70 -10.70 1.77
C LYS A 98 -7.64 -11.40 2.64
N LYS A 99 -7.95 -11.59 3.91
CA LYS A 99 -7.10 -12.34 4.83
C LYS A 99 -6.99 -13.78 4.38
N ASP A 100 -5.76 -14.33 4.41
CA ASP A 100 -5.45 -15.66 3.89
C ASP A 100 -5.82 -15.85 2.40
N GLY A 101 -5.94 -14.74 1.65
CA GLY A 101 -6.34 -14.73 0.25
C GLY A 101 -5.28 -15.28 -0.71
N THR A 102 -5.71 -15.61 -1.92
CA THR A 102 -4.82 -16.05 -3.00
C THR A 102 -4.15 -14.86 -3.70
N LYS A 103 -3.24 -15.15 -4.62
CA LYS A 103 -2.62 -14.11 -5.46
C LYS A 103 -3.67 -13.31 -6.23
N GLU A 104 -4.68 -14.01 -6.76
CA GLU A 104 -5.80 -13.42 -7.49
C GLU A 104 -6.61 -12.46 -6.60
N ASP A 105 -6.84 -12.81 -5.32
CA ASP A 105 -7.50 -11.91 -4.36
C ASP A 105 -6.73 -10.60 -4.15
N VAL A 106 -5.40 -10.62 -4.27
CA VAL A 106 -4.55 -9.41 -4.16
C VAL A 106 -4.53 -8.62 -5.48
N GLU A 107 -4.55 -9.30 -6.63
CA GLU A 107 -4.47 -8.67 -7.96
C GLU A 107 -5.81 -8.09 -8.44
N GLU A 108 -6.93 -8.74 -8.17
CA GLU A 108 -8.24 -8.35 -8.72
C GLU A 108 -8.96 -7.26 -7.92
N ARG A 109 -8.56 -6.97 -6.67
CA ARG A 109 -9.40 -6.16 -5.76
C ARG A 109 -8.69 -5.18 -4.82
N PRO A 110 -7.85 -4.27 -5.28
CA PRO A 110 -7.74 -3.01 -4.57
C PRO A 110 -9.05 -2.22 -4.79
N ARG A 111 -10.06 -2.43 -3.93
CA ARG A 111 -11.17 -1.47 -3.80
C ARG A 111 -10.52 -0.16 -3.31
N PHE A 112 -10.43 0.81 -4.20
CA PHE A 112 -9.98 2.16 -3.89
C PHE A 112 -11.22 2.96 -3.43
N ASP A 113 -11.32 3.20 -2.13
CA ASP A 113 -12.19 4.21 -1.50
C ASP A 113 -11.62 5.63 -1.68
#